data_AF-A0A7X1WDN8-F1
#
_entry.id   AF-A0A7X1WDN8-F1
#
_cell.length_a   1.000
_cell.length_b   1.000
_cell.length_c   1.000
_cell.angle_alpha   90.00
_cell.angle_beta   90.00
_cell.angle_gamma   90.00
#
_symmetry.space_group_name_H-M   'P 1'
#
loop_
_entity.id
_entity.type
_entity.pdbx_description
1 polymer ?
#
loop_
_entity_poly.entity_id
_entity_poly.type
_entity_poly.pdbx_seq_one_letter_code
_entity_poly.pdbx_strand_id
1 'polypeptide(L)'
;ALLLDNRLTPLERNAWQVFRLLLNDDGITAFPTYDQLRPYLASMPCTARASHETVARALTLLRLTRWISLVRRRRDPKTGRIQGNLYVLHDEPLSPYEAIQLDPDYLGLVCQALNHASKSVQRVGVHTLKEMADDPLLSGRILPSRLQVLSQRLAAQGWTEEKSYPQPGDDHESEEGAKDLLRNPAPPISESEAGVKPSKTDSLRNPKSDSTVRKEKEIKEVRTVPRERGKLRLPERFMILKAEQQSGALTALQPVDAELHQAIIDEWDERCRASSVRNPAGYLFGIIQKAMKGEFHVWICQKKSSPPVSPPPQPQPMQAVDPEVARENIARLRSLLGR
;
A
#
# COMPACT_ATOMS: atom_id res chain seq x y z
N ALA A 1 7.41 -8.64 -27.78
CA ALA A 1 8.35 -9.08 -26.72
C ALA A 1 8.00 -10.47 -26.16
N LEU A 2 6.80 -10.72 -25.61
CA LEU A 2 6.43 -12.00 -24.97
C LEU A 2 6.67 -13.25 -25.82
N LEU A 3 6.27 -13.23 -27.10
CA LEU A 3 6.40 -14.39 -27.98
C LEU A 3 7.85 -14.78 -28.27
N LEU A 4 8.79 -13.85 -28.09
CA LEU A 4 10.22 -14.05 -28.31
C LEU A 4 10.96 -14.52 -27.04
N ASP A 5 10.29 -14.49 -25.88
CA ASP A 5 10.88 -14.95 -24.63
C ASP A 5 11.03 -16.48 -24.66
N ASN A 6 12.27 -16.94 -24.78
CA ASN A 6 12.63 -18.36 -24.89
C ASN A 6 12.49 -19.12 -23.56
N ARG A 7 12.27 -18.42 -22.44
CA ARG A 7 12.06 -19.01 -21.11
C ARG A 7 10.64 -19.55 -20.95
N LEU A 8 9.71 -19.07 -21.78
CA LEU A 8 8.29 -19.43 -21.76
C LEU A 8 7.94 -20.42 -22.87
N THR A 9 7.07 -21.38 -22.56
CA THR A 9 6.47 -22.27 -23.56
C THR A 9 5.19 -21.65 -24.12
N PRO A 10 4.60 -22.21 -25.20
CA PRO A 10 3.32 -21.74 -25.72
C PRO A 10 2.21 -21.67 -24.67
N LEU A 11 2.24 -22.54 -23.66
CA LEU A 11 1.26 -22.56 -22.58
C LEU A 11 1.30 -21.27 -21.73
N GLU A 12 2.49 -20.87 -21.28
CA GLU A 12 2.62 -19.66 -20.46
C GLU A 12 2.37 -18.39 -21.28
N ARG A 13 2.79 -18.39 -22.56
CA ARG A 13 2.48 -17.29 -23.48
C ARG A 13 0.97 -17.15 -23.66
N ASN A 14 0.27 -18.26 -23.89
CA ASN A 14 -1.19 -18.29 -23.97
C ASN A 14 -1.83 -17.81 -22.66
N ALA A 15 -1.33 -18.25 -21.50
CA ALA A 15 -1.83 -17.80 -20.20
C ALA A 15 -1.77 -16.28 -20.04
N TRP A 16 -0.64 -15.66 -20.41
CA TRP A 16 -0.52 -14.22 -20.39
C TRP A 16 -1.54 -13.52 -21.31
N GLN A 17 -1.77 -14.06 -22.52
CA GLN A 17 -2.77 -13.51 -23.44
C GLN A 17 -4.18 -13.61 -22.87
N VAL A 18 -4.51 -14.73 -22.23
CA VAL A 18 -5.79 -14.94 -21.54
C VAL A 18 -5.95 -13.96 -20.38
N PHE A 19 -4.89 -13.68 -19.62
CA PHE A 19 -4.95 -12.68 -18.55
C PHE A 19 -5.28 -11.31 -19.12
N ARG A 20 -4.62 -10.92 -20.20
CA ARG A 20 -4.90 -9.65 -20.89
C ARG A 20 -6.33 -9.58 -21.41
N LEU A 21 -6.84 -10.66 -21.98
CA LEU A 21 -8.22 -10.74 -22.49
C LEU A 21 -9.27 -10.61 -21.37
N LEU A 22 -9.01 -11.21 -20.21
CA LEU A 22 -9.96 -11.25 -19.09
C LEU A 22 -9.87 -10.02 -18.17
N LEU A 23 -8.80 -9.23 -18.26
CA LEU A 23 -8.69 -7.95 -17.58
C LEU A 23 -9.43 -6.89 -18.42
N ASN A 24 -10.52 -6.31 -17.89
CA ASN A 24 -11.22 -5.21 -18.56
C ASN A 24 -10.30 -3.98 -18.73
N ASP A 25 -10.61 -3.13 -19.71
CA ASP A 25 -9.84 -1.94 -20.13
C ASP A 25 -9.48 -0.96 -18.99
N ASP A 26 -10.17 -1.02 -17.85
CA ASP A 26 -9.96 -0.15 -16.70
C ASP A 26 -8.66 -0.44 -15.91
N GLY A 27 -7.92 -1.51 -16.23
CA GLY A 27 -6.60 -1.84 -15.64
C GLY A 27 -6.59 -2.16 -14.14
N ILE A 28 -7.73 -2.01 -13.45
CA ILE A 28 -7.93 -2.19 -11.99
C ILE A 28 -8.80 -3.42 -11.69
N THR A 29 -9.16 -4.20 -12.72
CA THR A 29 -10.02 -5.38 -12.57
C THR A 29 -9.35 -6.46 -11.72
N ALA A 30 -10.13 -7.13 -10.87
CA ALA A 30 -9.66 -8.26 -10.09
C ALA A 30 -9.06 -9.34 -11.01
N PHE A 31 -7.84 -9.78 -10.69
CA PHE A 31 -7.15 -10.80 -11.48
C PHE A 31 -8.01 -12.08 -11.58
N PRO A 32 -8.08 -12.74 -12.75
CA PRO A 32 -8.93 -13.91 -12.94
C PRO A 32 -8.65 -15.03 -11.93
N THR A 33 -9.69 -15.69 -11.44
CA THR A 33 -9.55 -16.82 -10.52
C THR A 33 -9.01 -18.05 -11.24
N TYR A 34 -8.44 -19.00 -10.48
CA TYR A 34 -7.93 -20.25 -11.05
C TYR A 34 -8.99 -20.97 -11.89
N ASP A 35 -10.24 -21.06 -11.41
CA ASP A 35 -11.32 -21.71 -12.14
C ASP A 35 -11.73 -20.98 -13.43
N GLN A 36 -11.57 -19.66 -13.49
CA GLN A 36 -11.77 -18.88 -14.72
C GLN A 36 -10.65 -19.11 -15.74
N LEU A 37 -9.42 -19.38 -15.29
CA LEU A 37 -8.27 -19.60 -16.16
C LEU A 37 -8.21 -21.01 -16.74
N ARG A 38 -8.62 -22.02 -15.96
CA ARG A 38 -8.50 -23.43 -16.32
C ARG A 38 -9.05 -23.80 -17.71
N PRO A 39 -10.20 -23.28 -18.18
CA PRO A 39 -10.72 -23.61 -19.51
C PRO A 39 -9.78 -23.22 -20.66
N TYR A 40 -9.01 -22.15 -20.49
CA TYR A 40 -8.12 -21.62 -21.53
C TYR A 40 -6.72 -22.24 -21.52
N LEU A 41 -6.36 -22.96 -20.45
CA LEU A 41 -5.01 -23.47 -20.22
C LEU A 41 -4.88 -24.98 -20.41
N ALA A 42 -5.88 -25.61 -21.04
CA ALA A 42 -5.81 -27.02 -21.38
C ALA A 42 -4.71 -27.25 -22.42
N SER A 43 -3.82 -28.21 -22.17
CA SER A 43 -2.70 -28.54 -23.06
C SER A 43 -3.03 -29.61 -24.10
N MET A 44 -4.18 -30.29 -23.95
CA MET A 44 -4.62 -31.38 -24.82
C MET A 44 -5.92 -30.97 -25.54
N PRO A 45 -6.06 -31.25 -26.85
CA PRO A 45 -7.29 -31.01 -27.58
C PRO A 45 -8.48 -31.72 -26.89
N CYS A 46 -9.66 -31.11 -26.99
CA CYS A 46 -10.91 -31.64 -26.42
C CYS A 46 -10.92 -31.82 -24.88
N THR A 47 -9.89 -31.34 -24.18
CA THR A 47 -9.90 -31.29 -22.71
C THR A 47 -10.56 -29.99 -22.25
N ALA A 48 -11.62 -30.11 -21.46
CA ALA A 48 -12.43 -28.95 -21.07
C ALA A 48 -11.72 -27.97 -20.12
N ARG A 49 -10.81 -28.46 -19.26
CA ARG A 49 -10.16 -27.64 -18.21
C ARG A 49 -8.77 -28.17 -17.85
N ALA A 50 -7.82 -27.26 -17.68
CA ALA A 50 -6.52 -27.53 -17.08
C ALA A 50 -6.62 -27.93 -15.59
N SER A 51 -5.57 -28.54 -15.05
CA SER A 51 -5.46 -28.75 -13.60
C SER A 51 -5.06 -27.45 -12.88
N HIS A 52 -5.33 -27.37 -11.58
CA HIS A 52 -4.87 -26.24 -10.76
C HIS A 52 -3.34 -26.14 -10.73
N GLU A 53 -2.64 -27.28 -10.78
CA GLU A 53 -1.19 -27.33 -10.84
C GLU A 53 -0.66 -26.69 -12.13
N THR A 54 -1.32 -26.94 -13.27
CA THR A 54 -0.96 -26.31 -14.55
C THR A 54 -1.08 -24.78 -14.46
N VAL A 55 -2.17 -24.27 -13.89
CA VAL A 55 -2.36 -22.83 -13.70
C VAL A 55 -1.32 -22.26 -12.73
N ALA A 56 -1.07 -22.93 -11.60
CA ALA A 56 -0.08 -22.51 -10.62
C ALA A 56 1.33 -22.45 -11.22
N ARG A 57 1.70 -23.47 -12.01
CA ARG A 57 2.98 -23.52 -12.73
C ARG A 57 3.10 -22.40 -13.74
N ALA A 58 2.05 -22.14 -14.53
CA ALA A 58 2.06 -21.04 -15.50
C ALA A 58 2.24 -19.68 -14.83
N LEU A 59 1.51 -19.42 -13.72
CA LEU A 59 1.68 -18.21 -12.93
C LEU A 59 3.09 -18.10 -12.33
N THR A 60 3.66 -19.21 -11.86
CA THR A 60 5.01 -19.26 -11.30
C THR A 60 6.05 -18.88 -12.35
N LEU A 61 5.94 -19.44 -13.55
CA LEU A 61 6.85 -19.15 -14.66
C LEU A 61 6.70 -17.72 -15.15
N LEU A 62 5.48 -17.20 -15.26
CA LEU A 62 5.23 -15.79 -15.64
C LEU A 62 5.76 -14.81 -14.60
N ARG A 63 5.71 -15.14 -13.31
CA ARG A 63 6.34 -14.35 -12.25
C ARG A 63 7.87 -14.40 -12.33
N LEU A 64 8.46 -15.58 -12.45
CA LEU A 64 9.93 -15.74 -12.55
C LEU A 64 10.50 -14.99 -13.76
N THR A 65 9.77 -15.02 -14.88
CA THR A 65 10.15 -14.30 -16.11
C THR A 65 9.73 -12.83 -16.11
N ARG A 66 9.10 -12.36 -15.02
CA ARG A 66 8.74 -10.96 -14.73
C ARG A 66 7.70 -10.34 -15.67
N TRP A 67 6.86 -11.17 -16.27
CA TRP A 67 5.70 -10.77 -17.07
C TRP A 67 4.47 -10.44 -16.21
N ILE A 68 4.44 -10.94 -14.98
CA ILE A 68 3.49 -10.57 -13.94
C ILE A 68 4.20 -10.39 -12.60
N SER A 69 3.66 -9.54 -11.73
CA SER A 69 4.15 -9.36 -10.35
C SER A 69 3.05 -9.58 -9.33
N LEU A 70 3.34 -10.31 -8.24
CA LEU A 70 2.42 -10.45 -7.11
C LEU A 70 2.62 -9.30 -6.13
N VAL A 71 1.81 -8.24 -6.27
CA VAL A 71 2.02 -7.00 -5.51
C VAL A 71 1.46 -7.10 -4.09
N ARG A 72 0.33 -7.82 -3.93
CA ARG A 72 -0.30 -7.95 -2.61
C ARG A 72 -1.06 -9.27 -2.50
N ARG A 73 -0.98 -9.90 -1.33
CA ARG A 73 -1.92 -10.96 -0.94
C ARG A 73 -3.01 -10.32 -0.09
N ARG A 74 -4.23 -10.24 -0.61
CA ARG A 74 -5.39 -9.75 0.15
C ARG A 74 -5.64 -10.73 1.28
N ARG A 75 -5.55 -10.28 2.53
CA ARG A 75 -5.89 -11.08 3.71
C ARG A 75 -7.19 -10.57 4.31
N ASP A 76 -8.00 -11.50 4.81
CA ASP A 76 -9.15 -11.18 5.62
C ASP A 76 -8.69 -10.48 6.90
N PRO A 77 -9.13 -9.24 7.17
CA PRO A 77 -8.72 -8.53 8.37
C PRO A 77 -9.18 -9.22 9.67
N LYS A 78 -10.25 -10.01 9.63
CA LYS A 78 -10.81 -10.68 10.81
C LYS A 78 -10.17 -12.04 11.07
N THR A 79 -9.92 -12.81 10.01
CA THR A 79 -9.44 -14.20 10.13
C THR A 79 -7.96 -14.38 9.79
N GLY A 80 -7.31 -13.36 9.22
CA GLY A 80 -5.92 -13.44 8.75
C GLY A 80 -5.73 -14.34 7.52
N ARG A 81 -6.77 -15.02 7.04
CA ARG A 81 -6.72 -15.91 5.88
C ARG A 81 -6.48 -15.12 4.60
N ILE A 82 -5.67 -15.65 3.70
CA ILE A 82 -5.45 -15.04 2.39
C ILE A 82 -6.75 -15.21 1.58
N GLN A 83 -7.43 -14.10 1.30
CA GLN A 83 -8.64 -14.02 0.46
C GLN A 83 -8.32 -14.00 -1.03
N GLY A 84 -7.11 -13.61 -1.43
CA GLY A 84 -6.73 -13.61 -2.84
C GLY A 84 -5.37 -12.99 -3.11
N ASN A 85 -4.90 -13.16 -4.34
CA ASN A 85 -3.64 -12.63 -4.82
C ASN A 85 -3.92 -11.51 -5.83
N LEU A 86 -3.28 -10.36 -5.64
CA LEU A 86 -3.33 -9.23 -6.57
C LEU A 86 -2.09 -9.28 -7.45
N TYR A 87 -2.31 -9.55 -8.73
CA TYR A 87 -1.25 -9.55 -9.74
C TYR A 87 -1.34 -8.29 -10.58
N VAL A 88 -0.18 -7.78 -10.99
CA VAL A 88 -0.04 -6.77 -12.03
C VAL A 88 0.52 -7.44 -13.28
N LEU A 89 -0.10 -7.15 -14.43
CA LEU A 89 0.32 -7.61 -15.75
C LEU A 89 1.24 -6.56 -16.38
N HIS A 90 2.36 -6.99 -16.97
CA HIS A 90 3.31 -6.09 -17.62
C HIS A 90 3.39 -6.37 -19.12
N ASP A 91 3.43 -5.30 -19.93
CA ASP A 91 3.56 -5.40 -21.40
C ASP A 91 4.96 -5.81 -21.89
N GLU A 92 5.95 -5.74 -21.00
CA GLU A 92 7.32 -6.18 -21.19
C GLU A 92 7.85 -6.79 -19.90
N PRO A 93 8.88 -7.67 -19.94
CA PRO A 93 9.39 -8.26 -18.72
C PRO A 93 10.11 -7.17 -17.93
N LEU A 94 9.78 -7.03 -16.64
CA LEU A 94 10.47 -6.08 -15.79
C LEU A 94 11.97 -6.40 -15.68
N SER A 95 12.78 -5.41 -15.28
CA SER A 95 14.15 -5.73 -14.84
C SER A 95 14.09 -6.53 -13.52
N PRO A 96 15.12 -7.34 -13.23
CA PRO A 96 15.22 -8.00 -11.92
C PRO A 96 15.06 -7.04 -10.74
N TYR A 97 15.69 -5.86 -10.80
CA TYR A 97 15.51 -4.82 -9.81
C TYR A 97 14.04 -4.37 -9.63
N GLU A 98 13.34 -4.08 -10.72
CA GLU A 98 11.94 -3.63 -10.65
C GLU A 98 11.00 -4.71 -10.10
N ALA A 99 11.26 -5.97 -10.44
CA ALA A 99 10.49 -7.09 -9.92
C ALA A 99 10.63 -7.23 -8.39
N ILE A 100 11.84 -7.01 -7.85
CA ILE A 100 12.08 -7.02 -6.40
C ILE A 100 11.32 -5.89 -5.70
N GLN A 101 11.22 -4.71 -6.32
CA GLN A 101 10.49 -3.58 -5.73
C GLN A 101 8.97 -3.77 -5.73
N LEU A 102 8.42 -4.45 -6.74
CA LEU A 102 6.98 -4.63 -6.89
C LEU A 102 6.44 -5.89 -6.23
N ASP A 103 7.21 -6.98 -6.20
CA ASP A 103 6.81 -8.26 -5.66
C ASP A 103 7.70 -8.63 -4.45
N PRO A 104 7.21 -8.43 -3.21
CA PRO A 104 8.02 -8.62 -2.00
C PRO A 104 8.45 -10.07 -1.78
N ASP A 105 7.75 -11.03 -2.39
CA ASP A 105 8.06 -12.46 -2.30
C ASP A 105 8.95 -12.93 -3.47
N TYR A 106 9.35 -12.06 -4.38
CA TYR A 106 10.03 -12.45 -5.62
C TYR A 106 11.37 -13.15 -5.39
N LEU A 107 12.21 -12.64 -4.49
CA LEU A 107 13.48 -13.31 -4.14
C LEU A 107 13.23 -14.70 -3.53
N GLY A 108 12.21 -14.81 -2.67
CA GLY A 108 11.78 -16.08 -2.11
C GLY A 108 11.31 -17.06 -3.19
N LEU A 109 10.57 -16.57 -4.19
CA LEU A 109 10.13 -17.35 -5.35
C LEU A 109 11.32 -17.87 -6.16
N VAL A 110 12.33 -17.03 -6.44
CA VAL A 110 13.54 -17.44 -7.16
C VAL A 110 14.27 -18.53 -6.40
N CYS A 111 14.48 -18.37 -5.09
CA CYS A 111 15.11 -19.40 -4.26
C CYS A 111 14.34 -20.72 -4.27
N GLN A 112 13.01 -20.67 -4.16
CA GLN A 112 12.15 -21.86 -4.22
C GLN A 112 12.20 -22.53 -5.60
N ALA A 113 12.28 -21.75 -6.68
CA ALA A 113 12.34 -22.25 -8.04
C ALA A 113 13.56 -23.15 -8.27
N LEU A 114 14.72 -22.81 -7.68
CA LEU A 114 15.96 -23.60 -7.80
C LEU A 114 15.81 -25.05 -7.30
N ASN A 115 14.93 -25.28 -6.32
CA ASN A 115 14.67 -26.59 -5.72
C ASN A 115 13.27 -27.14 -6.06
N HIS A 116 12.57 -26.55 -7.04
CA HIS A 116 11.18 -26.90 -7.35
C HIS A 116 11.07 -28.28 -8.04
N ALA A 117 10.03 -29.07 -7.78
CA ALA A 117 9.91 -30.42 -8.37
C ALA A 117 9.89 -30.42 -9.92
N SER A 118 9.27 -29.40 -10.53
CA SER A 118 9.26 -29.24 -11.99
C SER A 118 10.59 -28.75 -12.54
N LYS A 119 11.23 -29.55 -13.41
CA LYS A 119 12.48 -29.19 -14.11
C LYS A 119 12.40 -27.91 -14.94
N SER A 120 11.23 -27.62 -15.50
CA SER A 120 11.01 -26.37 -16.25
C SER A 120 11.16 -25.14 -15.35
N VAL A 121 10.55 -25.17 -14.16
CA VAL A 121 10.63 -24.10 -13.16
C VAL A 121 12.06 -23.98 -12.63
N GLN A 122 12.74 -25.10 -12.35
CA GLN A 122 14.17 -25.08 -11.97
C GLN A 122 15.04 -24.39 -13.02
N ARG A 123 14.89 -24.77 -14.29
CA ARG A 123 15.69 -24.21 -15.40
C ARG A 123 15.47 -22.71 -15.52
N VAL A 124 14.23 -22.24 -15.46
CA VAL A 124 13.90 -20.82 -15.50
C VAL A 124 14.42 -20.11 -14.24
N GLY A 125 14.34 -20.73 -13.05
CA GLY A 125 14.90 -20.20 -11.82
C GLY A 125 16.41 -19.97 -11.92
N VAL A 126 17.17 -20.93 -12.47
CA VAL A 126 18.62 -20.80 -12.69
C VAL A 126 18.92 -19.67 -13.68
N HIS A 127 18.16 -19.56 -14.77
CA HIS A 127 18.32 -18.48 -15.74
C HIS A 127 18.03 -17.11 -15.12
N THR A 128 16.96 -17.03 -14.32
CA THR A 128 16.57 -15.80 -13.61
C THR A 128 17.65 -15.37 -12.62
N LEU A 129 18.27 -16.32 -11.91
CA LEU A 129 19.37 -16.02 -10.99
C LEU A 129 20.60 -15.45 -11.71
N LYS A 130 20.93 -15.98 -12.90
CA LYS A 130 22.01 -15.42 -13.73
C LYS A 130 21.70 -13.99 -14.17
N GLU A 131 20.50 -13.74 -14.69
CA GLU A 131 20.07 -12.39 -15.05
C GLU A 131 20.12 -11.41 -13.88
N MET A 132 19.80 -11.86 -12.65
CA MET A 132 19.90 -11.04 -11.45
C MET A 132 21.36 -10.68 -11.10
N ALA A 133 22.28 -11.61 -11.29
CA ALA A 133 23.71 -11.36 -11.07
C ALA A 133 24.27 -10.37 -12.11
N ASP A 134 23.77 -10.44 -13.34
CA ASP A 134 24.16 -9.57 -14.45
C ASP A 134 23.44 -8.20 -14.45
N ASP A 135 22.42 -8.02 -13.61
CA ASP A 135 21.65 -6.76 -13.56
C ASP A 135 22.51 -5.64 -12.94
N PRO A 136 22.89 -4.61 -13.72
CA PRO A 136 23.74 -3.52 -13.23
C PRO A 136 23.14 -2.78 -12.03
N LEU A 137 21.81 -2.81 -11.88
CA LEU A 137 21.08 -2.17 -10.79
C LEU A 137 21.19 -2.95 -9.49
N LEU A 138 21.50 -4.24 -9.56
CA LEU A 138 21.73 -5.11 -8.42
C LEU A 138 23.22 -5.33 -8.13
N SER A 139 24.11 -5.17 -9.12
CA SER A 139 25.57 -5.35 -8.97
C SER A 139 26.30 -4.15 -8.30
N GLY A 140 25.60 -3.39 -7.45
CA GLY A 140 26.20 -2.32 -6.63
C GLY A 140 26.39 -0.98 -7.36
N ARG A 141 25.75 -0.76 -8.52
CA ARG A 141 25.67 0.58 -9.14
C ARG A 141 24.50 1.37 -8.56
N ILE A 142 24.59 2.69 -8.64
CA ILE A 142 23.50 3.59 -8.25
C ILE A 142 22.28 3.27 -9.11
N LEU A 143 21.17 3.10 -8.41
CA LEU A 143 19.90 2.60 -8.91
C LEU A 143 19.14 3.73 -9.63
N PRO A 144 18.90 3.63 -10.96
CA PRO A 144 18.12 4.61 -11.70
C PRO A 144 16.73 4.74 -11.10
N SER A 145 16.24 5.97 -11.08
CA SER A 145 14.84 6.20 -10.72
C SER A 145 13.91 5.51 -11.73
N ARG A 146 12.70 5.14 -11.28
CA ARG A 146 11.68 4.58 -12.18
C ARG A 146 11.41 5.48 -13.40
N LEU A 147 11.47 6.79 -13.21
CA LEU A 147 11.38 7.77 -14.29
C LEU A 147 12.52 7.64 -15.30
N GLN A 148 13.74 7.41 -14.84
CA GLN A 148 14.90 7.24 -15.70
C GLN A 148 14.85 5.93 -16.49
N VAL A 149 14.32 4.86 -15.90
CA VAL A 149 14.08 3.61 -16.64
C VAL A 149 12.99 3.80 -17.70
N LEU A 150 11.89 4.47 -17.35
CA LEU A 150 10.82 4.78 -18.30
C LEU A 150 11.28 5.70 -19.43
N SER A 151 12.09 6.72 -19.13
CA SER A 151 12.62 7.63 -20.15
C SER A 151 13.58 6.92 -21.09
N GLN A 152 14.43 6.03 -20.59
CA GLN A 152 15.35 5.24 -21.41
C GLN A 152 14.60 4.26 -22.32
N ARG A 153 13.48 3.70 -21.86
CA ARG A 153 12.60 2.86 -22.68
C ARG A 153 11.86 3.65 -23.76
N LEU A 154 11.31 4.82 -23.41
CA LEU A 154 10.71 5.74 -24.38
C LEU A 154 11.73 6.13 -25.46
N ALA A 155 12.97 6.43 -25.05
CA ALA A 155 14.04 6.73 -25.99
C ALA A 155 14.38 5.55 -26.89
N ALA A 156 14.50 4.34 -26.34
CA ALA A 156 14.76 3.12 -27.12
C ALA A 156 13.62 2.73 -28.08
N GLN A 157 12.39 3.17 -27.79
CA GLN A 157 11.23 3.01 -28.67
C GLN A 157 11.13 4.13 -29.72
N GLY A 158 12.12 5.03 -29.80
CA GLY A 158 12.19 6.10 -30.79
C GLY A 158 11.28 7.29 -30.49
N TRP A 159 10.73 7.40 -29.27
CA TRP A 159 9.87 8.53 -28.88
C TRP A 159 10.65 9.81 -28.57
N THR A 160 11.98 9.74 -28.47
CA THR A 160 12.87 10.90 -28.35
C THR A 160 13.56 11.27 -29.67
N GLU A 161 13.35 10.50 -30.74
CA GLU A 161 13.69 11.00 -32.08
C GLU A 161 12.57 11.95 -32.50
N GLU A 162 12.80 13.25 -32.32
CA GLU A 162 12.28 14.22 -33.28
C GLU A 162 12.78 13.76 -34.65
N LYS A 163 11.99 12.94 -35.34
CA LYS A 163 12.14 12.73 -36.77
C LYS A 163 11.80 14.06 -37.44
N SER A 164 12.74 14.99 -37.39
CA SER A 164 12.86 16.03 -38.40
C SER A 164 13.11 15.28 -39.70
N TYR A 165 12.07 15.20 -40.54
CA TYR A 165 12.14 14.63 -41.87
C TYR A 165 13.33 15.25 -42.62
N PRO A 166 14.21 14.48 -43.28
CA PRO A 166 15.18 15.04 -44.20
C PRO A 166 14.41 15.53 -45.43
N GLN A 167 14.00 16.80 -45.42
CA GLN A 167 13.61 17.49 -46.64
C GLN A 167 14.90 17.70 -47.46
N PRO A 168 14.95 17.22 -48.72
CA PRO A 168 16.05 17.54 -49.60
C PRO A 168 16.12 19.06 -49.77
N GLY A 169 17.34 19.60 -49.74
CA GLY A 169 17.57 21.01 -50.01
C GLY A 169 17.24 21.30 -51.46
N ASP A 170 16.04 21.83 -51.68
CA ASP A 170 15.71 22.55 -52.90
C ASP A 170 15.52 24.02 -52.52
N ASP A 171 16.30 24.84 -53.22
CA ASP A 171 16.24 26.29 -53.24
C ASP A 171 14.79 26.74 -53.48
N HIS A 172 14.15 27.20 -52.40
CA HIS A 172 12.96 28.02 -52.51
C HIS A 172 13.23 29.35 -51.81
N GLU A 173 13.47 30.36 -52.64
CA GLU A 173 13.22 31.75 -52.31
C GLU A 173 11.79 31.86 -51.76
N SER A 174 11.65 31.86 -50.44
CA SER A 174 10.42 32.23 -49.76
C SER A 174 10.79 33.19 -48.63
N GLU A 175 10.43 34.45 -48.85
CA GLU A 175 10.58 35.55 -47.93
C GLU A 175 9.81 35.29 -46.63
N GLU A 176 10.48 34.81 -45.59
CA GLU A 176 9.88 34.89 -44.25
C GLU A 176 10.97 35.05 -43.18
N GLY A 177 11.30 36.32 -42.94
CA GLY A 177 12.14 36.74 -41.83
C GLY A 177 11.49 36.47 -40.47
N ALA A 178 12.30 36.57 -39.42
CA ALA A 178 12.07 36.15 -38.03
C ALA A 178 10.89 36.78 -37.24
N LYS A 179 9.75 37.05 -37.87
CA LYS A 179 8.61 37.74 -37.26
C LYS A 179 7.27 37.27 -37.84
N ASP A 180 6.89 36.02 -37.59
CA ASP A 180 5.50 35.61 -37.85
C ASP A 180 4.81 35.20 -36.54
N LEU A 181 4.17 36.20 -35.91
CA LEU A 181 3.19 36.00 -34.85
C LEU A 181 1.90 35.59 -35.53
N LEU A 182 1.52 34.33 -35.35
CA LEU A 182 0.26 33.77 -35.82
C LEU A 182 -0.91 34.76 -35.71
N ARG A 183 -1.39 35.16 -36.88
CA ARG A 183 -2.80 35.30 -37.23
C ARG A 183 -3.60 36.33 -36.41
N ASN A 184 -3.09 37.56 -36.31
CA ASN A 184 -3.96 38.72 -36.15
C ASN A 184 -3.65 39.71 -37.28
N PRO A 185 -4.60 40.03 -38.17
CA PRO A 185 -4.38 41.09 -39.13
C PRO A 185 -4.21 42.41 -38.37
N ALA A 186 -3.21 43.21 -38.78
CA ALA A 186 -3.00 44.54 -38.24
C ALA A 186 -4.26 45.41 -38.49
N PRO A 187 -4.62 46.31 -37.56
CA PRO A 187 -5.74 47.23 -37.78
C PRO A 187 -5.45 48.14 -38.98
N PRO A 188 -6.48 48.52 -39.76
CA PRO A 188 -6.30 49.37 -40.93
C PRO A 188 -5.74 50.74 -40.53
N ILE A 189 -4.83 51.25 -41.34
CA ILE A 189 -4.03 52.46 -41.05
C ILE A 189 -4.82 53.75 -41.44
N SER A 190 -6.06 53.60 -41.92
CA SER A 190 -6.89 54.72 -42.37
C SER A 190 -8.37 54.48 -42.06
N GLU A 191 -9.07 55.51 -41.58
CA GLU A 191 -10.51 55.48 -41.23
C GLU A 191 -11.45 55.37 -42.44
N SER A 192 -10.93 55.35 -43.68
CA SER A 192 -11.72 55.28 -44.93
C SER A 192 -11.76 53.89 -45.57
N GLU A 193 -11.16 52.86 -44.96
CA GLU A 193 -11.24 51.50 -45.48
C GLU A 193 -12.50 50.75 -44.99
N ALA A 194 -13.13 50.01 -45.90
CA ALA A 194 -14.29 49.18 -45.58
C ALA A 194 -13.87 47.97 -44.74
N GLY A 195 -14.13 48.02 -43.44
CA GLY A 195 -13.86 46.92 -42.51
C GLY A 195 -14.65 45.65 -42.82
N VAL A 196 -14.14 44.51 -42.33
CA VAL A 196 -14.81 43.20 -42.45
C VAL A 196 -16.14 43.24 -41.70
N LYS A 197 -17.25 42.93 -42.39
CA LYS A 197 -18.57 42.87 -41.77
C LYS A 197 -18.56 41.80 -40.66
N PRO A 198 -19.02 42.11 -39.44
CA PRO A 198 -19.11 41.12 -38.38
C PRO A 198 -20.05 39.99 -38.84
N SER A 199 -19.65 38.75 -38.54
CA SER A 199 -20.48 37.58 -38.81
C SER A 199 -21.78 37.70 -38.02
N LYS A 200 -22.91 37.51 -38.69
CA LYS A 200 -24.22 37.42 -38.03
C LYS A 200 -24.23 36.17 -37.15
N THR A 201 -24.38 36.36 -35.85
CA THR A 201 -24.62 35.27 -34.90
C THR A 201 -26.07 34.79 -35.10
N ASP A 202 -26.27 33.80 -35.96
CA ASP A 202 -27.57 33.13 -36.04
C ASP A 202 -27.82 32.38 -34.72
N SER A 203 -28.91 32.75 -34.04
CA SER A 203 -29.34 32.10 -32.81
C SER A 203 -29.91 30.72 -33.15
N LEU A 204 -29.34 29.67 -32.56
CA LEU A 204 -29.83 28.30 -32.75
C LEU A 204 -31.30 28.18 -32.31
N ARG A 205 -32.11 27.51 -33.12
CA ARG A 205 -33.58 27.38 -32.98
C ARG A 205 -34.07 26.63 -31.72
N ASN A 206 -33.16 26.07 -30.93
CA ASN A 206 -33.44 25.48 -29.62
C ASN A 206 -32.22 25.69 -28.68
N PRO A 207 -32.26 26.68 -27.77
CA PRO A 207 -31.23 26.76 -26.73
C PRO A 207 -31.40 25.58 -25.77
N LYS A 208 -30.34 24.78 -25.57
CA LYS A 208 -30.28 23.82 -24.47
C LYS A 208 -30.03 24.61 -23.19
N SER A 209 -31.00 24.59 -22.29
CA SER A 209 -30.93 25.24 -20.98
C SER A 209 -29.84 24.60 -20.11
N ASP A 210 -28.96 25.42 -19.55
CA ASP A 210 -28.06 25.00 -18.46
C ASP A 210 -28.90 24.67 -17.22
N SER A 211 -28.98 23.38 -16.92
CA SER A 211 -29.61 22.85 -15.72
C SER A 211 -28.61 22.87 -14.57
N THR A 212 -28.67 23.90 -13.72
CA THR A 212 -28.07 23.86 -12.38
C THR A 212 -29.03 23.17 -11.40
N VAL A 213 -28.85 21.86 -11.21
CA VAL A 213 -29.43 21.18 -10.05
C VAL A 213 -28.36 21.09 -8.97
N ARG A 214 -28.49 21.94 -7.94
CA ARG A 214 -27.83 21.75 -6.65
C ARG A 214 -28.35 20.44 -6.05
N LYS A 215 -27.49 19.43 -5.97
CA LYS A 215 -27.63 18.31 -5.02
C LYS A 215 -26.51 18.42 -4.00
N GLU A 216 -26.81 19.11 -2.91
CA GLU A 216 -26.18 18.81 -1.63
C GLU A 216 -26.61 17.39 -1.24
N LYS A 217 -25.65 16.45 -1.23
CA LYS A 217 -25.66 15.22 -0.42
C LYS A 217 -24.29 14.54 -0.54
N GLU A 218 -23.45 14.90 0.43
CA GLU A 218 -22.63 13.99 1.22
C GLU A 218 -21.90 12.86 0.45
N ILE A 219 -20.76 13.23 -0.17
CA ILE A 219 -19.72 12.27 -0.54
C ILE A 219 -18.57 12.49 0.44
N LYS A 220 -18.39 11.54 1.37
CA LYS A 220 -17.19 11.43 2.20
C LYS A 220 -16.00 11.11 1.30
N GLU A 221 -15.42 12.15 0.71
CA GLU A 221 -14.09 12.07 0.14
C GLU A 221 -13.11 11.76 1.26
N VAL A 222 -12.52 10.57 1.22
CA VAL A 222 -11.27 10.26 1.93
C VAL A 222 -10.17 11.05 1.24
N ARG A 223 -10.09 12.35 1.57
CA ARG A 223 -8.94 13.18 1.26
C ARG A 223 -7.86 12.84 2.27
N THR A 224 -6.78 12.23 1.78
CA THR A 224 -5.47 12.25 2.44
C THR A 224 -4.91 13.67 2.38
N VAL A 225 -5.51 14.58 3.14
CA VAL A 225 -4.83 15.79 3.60
C VAL A 225 -4.02 15.39 4.83
N PRO A 226 -2.74 15.76 4.93
CA PRO A 226 -2.03 15.71 6.20
C PRO A 226 -2.82 16.57 7.18
N ARG A 227 -3.59 15.96 8.08
CA ARG A 227 -4.21 16.68 9.19
C ARG A 227 -3.08 17.36 9.95
N GLU A 228 -3.15 18.68 10.03
CA GLU A 228 -2.31 19.49 10.89
C GLU A 228 -2.33 18.87 12.29
N ARG A 229 -1.21 18.28 12.67
CA ARG A 229 -1.03 17.80 14.04
C ARG A 229 -0.91 19.04 14.90
N GLY A 230 -1.87 19.24 15.80
CA GLY A 230 -1.64 20.09 16.97
C GLY A 230 -0.28 19.72 17.55
N LYS A 231 0.58 20.72 17.79
CA LYS A 231 1.97 20.55 18.22
C LYS A 231 2.05 19.56 19.39
N LEU A 232 2.38 18.30 19.11
CA LEU A 232 2.68 17.31 20.15
C LEU A 232 3.92 17.78 20.89
N ARG A 233 3.81 17.98 22.20
CA ARG A 233 4.95 18.35 23.03
C ARG A 233 5.69 17.07 23.36
N LEU A 234 6.85 16.89 22.71
CA LEU A 234 7.72 15.74 22.92
C LEU A 234 8.72 16.05 24.05
N PRO A 235 8.74 15.28 25.15
CA PRO A 235 9.70 15.43 26.25
C PRO A 235 11.14 15.24 25.79
N GLU A 236 12.10 15.86 26.47
CA GLU A 236 13.53 15.71 26.16
C GLU A 236 13.99 14.25 26.18
N ARG A 237 13.41 13.42 27.06
CA ARG A 237 13.68 11.98 27.11
C ARG A 237 13.26 11.23 25.84
N PHE A 238 12.27 11.73 25.11
CA PHE A 238 11.87 11.18 23.83
C PHE A 238 12.99 11.36 22.80
N MET A 239 13.70 12.49 22.86
CA MET A 239 14.84 12.79 21.99
C MET A 239 16.07 11.91 22.28
N ILE A 240 16.17 11.34 23.47
CA ILE A 240 17.26 10.43 23.88
C ILE A 240 17.05 9.01 23.32
N LEU A 241 15.84 8.65 22.89
CA LEU A 241 15.56 7.36 22.25
C LEU A 241 16.25 7.26 20.88
N LYS A 242 16.52 6.03 20.41
CA LYS A 242 17.04 5.79 19.05
C LYS A 242 16.04 6.31 18.00
N ALA A 243 16.54 6.84 16.88
CA ALA A 243 15.71 7.39 15.79
C ALA A 243 14.67 6.40 15.25
N GLU A 244 15.00 5.11 15.18
CA GLU A 244 14.07 4.03 14.80
C GLU A 244 12.90 3.88 15.80
N GLN A 245 13.17 4.06 17.09
CA GLN A 245 12.17 3.96 18.15
C GLN A 245 11.27 5.20 18.19
N GLN A 246 11.85 6.38 17.92
CA GLN A 246 11.09 7.64 17.80
C GLN A 246 10.13 7.59 16.61
N SER A 247 10.62 7.23 15.42
CA SER A 247 9.81 7.08 14.21
C SER A 247 8.76 5.97 14.36
N GLY A 248 9.13 4.84 14.96
CA GLY A 248 8.21 3.76 15.30
C GLY A 248 7.10 4.21 16.25
N ALA A 249 7.42 4.95 17.31
CA ALA A 249 6.44 5.45 18.27
C ALA A 249 5.49 6.48 17.65
N LEU A 250 6.00 7.41 16.84
CA LEU A 250 5.18 8.40 16.12
C LEU A 250 4.26 7.76 15.08
N THR A 251 4.69 6.64 14.48
CA THR A 251 3.86 5.85 13.56
C THR A 251 2.81 5.06 14.31
N ALA A 252 3.17 4.46 15.45
CA ALA A 252 2.24 3.71 16.30
C ALA A 252 1.19 4.60 16.98
N LEU A 253 1.47 5.90 17.13
CA LEU A 253 0.48 6.90 17.59
C LEU A 253 -0.53 7.28 16.49
N GLN A 254 -0.21 7.18 15.19
CA GLN A 254 -1.15 7.54 14.11
C GLN A 254 -2.56 6.92 14.20
N PRO A 255 -2.73 5.63 14.57
CA PRO A 255 -4.06 5.02 14.70
C PRO A 255 -4.80 5.39 15.99
N VAL A 256 -4.17 6.07 16.94
CA VAL A 256 -4.77 6.48 18.22
C VAL A 256 -5.50 7.82 18.03
N ASP A 257 -6.48 8.12 18.87
CA ASP A 257 -7.17 9.40 18.85
C ASP A 257 -6.21 10.55 19.20
N ALA A 258 -6.33 11.67 18.49
CA ALA A 258 -5.45 12.82 18.61
C ALA A 258 -5.47 13.45 20.01
N GLU A 259 -6.60 13.33 20.70
CA GLU A 259 -6.80 13.81 22.08
C GLU A 259 -5.98 13.00 23.10
N LEU A 260 -5.70 11.72 22.81
CA LEU A 260 -4.96 10.83 23.70
C LEU A 260 -3.44 10.88 23.49
N HIS A 261 -2.97 11.42 22.37
CA HIS A 261 -1.54 11.44 22.04
C HIS A 261 -0.70 12.13 23.11
N GLN A 262 -1.13 13.31 23.56
CA GLN A 262 -0.38 14.06 24.56
C GLN A 262 -0.41 13.34 25.91
N ALA A 263 -1.57 12.81 26.31
CA ALA A 263 -1.71 12.08 27.57
C ALA A 263 -0.84 10.82 27.64
N ILE A 264 -0.66 10.11 26.52
CA ILE A 264 0.22 8.93 26.43
C ILE A 264 1.70 9.33 26.61
N ILE A 265 2.11 10.41 25.96
CA ILE A 265 3.48 10.92 26.02
C ILE A 265 3.80 11.44 27.44
N ASP A 266 2.86 12.16 28.07
CA ASP A 266 3.02 12.70 29.42
C ASP A 266 3.07 11.57 30.47
N GLU A 267 2.20 10.57 30.35
CA GLU A 267 2.21 9.38 31.24
C GLU A 267 3.52 8.60 31.11
N TRP A 268 4.01 8.43 29.88
CA TRP A 268 5.27 7.76 29.62
C TRP A 268 6.45 8.49 30.28
N ASP A 269 6.52 9.82 30.14
CA ASP A 269 7.59 10.63 30.72
C ASP A 269 7.55 10.61 32.25
N GLU A 270 6.37 10.75 32.84
CA GLU A 270 6.18 10.69 34.29
C GLU A 270 6.56 9.32 34.85
N ARG A 271 6.22 8.23 34.16
CA ARG A 271 6.59 6.87 34.59
C ARG A 271 8.09 6.63 34.49
N CYS A 272 8.74 7.15 33.45
CA CYS A 272 10.19 7.11 33.29
C CYS A 272 10.91 7.97 34.34
N ARG A 273 10.24 8.97 34.92
CA ARG A 273 10.74 9.78 36.03
C ARG A 273 10.55 9.10 37.39
N ALA A 274 9.36 8.54 37.64
CA ALA A 274 8.98 7.97 38.94
C ALA A 274 9.50 6.54 39.18
N SER A 275 9.76 5.76 38.12
CA SER A 275 10.24 4.39 38.23
C SER A 275 11.45 4.16 37.32
N SER A 276 12.41 3.34 37.78
CA SER A 276 13.55 2.92 36.95
C SER A 276 13.06 1.93 35.88
N VAL A 277 12.44 2.45 34.82
CA VAL A 277 11.97 1.67 33.69
C VAL A 277 13.18 1.19 32.89
N ARG A 278 13.45 -0.12 32.97
CA ARG A 278 14.60 -0.75 32.31
C ARG A 278 14.61 -0.58 30.77
N ASN A 279 13.43 -0.43 30.16
CA ASN A 279 13.29 -0.17 28.72
C ASN A 279 12.20 0.89 28.46
N PRO A 280 12.57 2.18 28.35
CA PRO A 280 11.61 3.26 28.16
C PRO A 280 10.89 3.18 26.80
N ALA A 281 11.57 2.74 25.73
CA ALA A 281 10.95 2.57 24.42
C ALA A 281 9.87 1.48 24.44
N GLY A 282 10.20 0.29 24.96
CA GLY A 282 9.26 -0.82 25.04
C GLY A 282 8.02 -0.50 25.88
N TYR A 283 8.19 0.29 26.95
CA TYR A 283 7.09 0.76 27.76
C TYR A 283 6.17 1.74 27.00
N LEU A 284 6.73 2.67 26.22
CA LEU A 284 5.96 3.56 25.36
C LEU A 284 5.09 2.80 24.36
N PHE A 285 5.67 1.83 23.65
CA PHE A 285 4.89 0.98 22.74
C PHE A 285 3.80 0.20 23.47
N GLY A 286 4.06 -0.27 24.70
CA GLY A 286 3.06 -0.92 25.52
C GLY A 286 1.86 -0.02 25.86
N ILE A 287 2.12 1.25 26.20
CA ILE A 287 1.05 2.22 26.49
C ILE A 287 0.28 2.55 25.19
N ILE A 288 0.97 2.76 24.08
CA ILE A 288 0.35 3.01 22.77
C ILE A 288 -0.55 1.83 22.36
N GLN A 289 -0.08 0.59 22.53
CA GLN A 289 -0.87 -0.61 22.24
C GLN A 289 -2.11 -0.75 23.15
N LYS A 290 -2.02 -0.34 24.42
CA LYS A 290 -3.18 -0.27 25.31
C LYS A 290 -4.18 0.80 24.86
N ALA A 291 -3.69 1.95 24.39
CA ALA A 291 -4.54 3.01 23.85
C ALA A 291 -5.25 2.59 22.56
N MET A 292 -4.56 1.87 21.68
CA MET A 292 -5.17 1.29 20.47
C MET A 292 -6.31 0.29 20.79
N LYS A 293 -6.23 -0.40 21.93
CA LYS A 293 -7.26 -1.34 22.40
C LYS A 293 -8.40 -0.67 23.16
N GLY A 294 -8.35 0.65 23.36
CA GLY A 294 -9.32 1.40 24.18
C GLY A 294 -9.20 1.14 25.68
N GLU A 295 -8.11 0.51 26.12
CA GLU A 295 -7.85 0.16 27.53
C GLU A 295 -6.99 1.20 28.25
N PHE A 296 -6.62 2.29 27.57
CA PHE A 296 -5.81 3.36 28.15
C PHE A 296 -6.65 4.25 29.05
N HIS A 297 -6.38 4.16 30.34
CA HIS A 297 -6.95 5.03 31.36
C HIS A 297 -5.88 6.04 31.77
N VAL A 298 -6.11 7.32 31.51
CA VAL A 298 -5.23 8.41 31.93
C VAL A 298 -5.15 8.42 33.46
N TRP A 299 -3.98 8.16 34.04
CA TRP A 299 -3.80 8.00 35.49
C TRP A 299 -4.10 9.29 36.29
N ILE A 300 -4.26 10.45 35.63
CA ILE A 300 -4.35 11.76 36.28
C ILE A 300 -5.64 11.93 37.12
N CYS A 301 -6.72 11.16 36.90
CA CYS A 301 -7.92 11.30 37.73
C CYS A 301 -7.89 10.54 39.07
N GLN A 302 -6.89 9.70 39.36
CA GLN A 302 -6.88 8.88 40.60
C GLN A 302 -5.93 9.37 41.71
N LYS A 303 -5.08 10.38 41.48
CA LYS A 303 -4.13 10.85 42.50
C LYS A 303 -4.50 12.18 43.19
N LYS A 304 -5.66 12.77 42.89
CA LYS A 304 -6.21 13.96 43.59
C LYS A 304 -7.50 13.71 44.39
N SER A 305 -7.89 12.45 44.59
CA SER A 305 -8.92 12.07 45.56
C SER A 305 -8.44 10.94 46.47
N SER A 306 -7.26 11.13 47.06
CA SER A 306 -7.02 10.52 48.37
C SER A 306 -7.59 11.51 49.39
N PRO A 307 -8.68 11.21 50.12
CA PRO A 307 -8.95 11.95 51.35
C PRO A 307 -7.75 11.75 52.30
N PRO A 308 -7.45 12.71 53.18
CA PRO A 308 -6.37 12.55 54.15
C PRO A 308 -6.63 11.27 54.95
N VAL A 309 -5.64 10.37 54.95
CA VAL A 309 -5.61 9.19 55.79
C VAL A 309 -5.58 9.68 57.23
N SER A 310 -6.69 9.53 57.94
CA SER A 310 -6.75 9.59 59.39
C SER A 310 -5.87 8.48 59.99
N PRO A 311 -5.19 8.71 61.12
CA PRO A 311 -4.31 7.72 61.73
C PRO A 311 -5.08 6.44 62.12
N PRO A 312 -4.41 5.27 62.13
CA PRO A 312 -5.07 3.99 62.39
C PRO A 312 -5.63 3.94 63.82
N PRO A 313 -6.87 3.46 64.02
CA PRO A 313 -7.40 3.21 65.35
C PRO A 313 -6.76 1.97 65.97
N GLN A 314 -6.45 2.07 67.26
CA GLN A 314 -6.00 0.99 68.13
C GLN A 314 -6.99 -0.20 68.13
N PRO A 315 -6.52 -1.44 68.37
CA PRO A 315 -7.36 -2.62 68.41
C PRO A 315 -8.32 -2.60 69.61
N GLN A 316 -9.62 -2.74 69.36
CA GLN A 316 -10.61 -3.09 70.39
C GLN A 316 -10.85 -4.62 70.41
N PRO A 317 -11.12 -5.22 71.59
CA PRO A 317 -11.11 -6.66 71.76
C PRO A 317 -12.34 -7.37 71.17
N MET A 318 -12.12 -8.52 70.54
CA MET A 318 -13.17 -9.45 70.10
C MET A 318 -13.96 -9.96 71.30
N GLN A 319 -15.28 -9.77 71.29
CA GLN A 319 -16.17 -10.50 72.20
C GLN A 319 -16.14 -11.99 71.84
N ALA A 320 -15.81 -12.82 72.83
CA ALA A 320 -15.80 -14.26 72.69
C ALA A 320 -17.25 -14.77 72.53
N VAL A 321 -17.51 -15.51 71.46
CA VAL A 321 -18.74 -16.30 71.32
C VAL A 321 -18.64 -17.48 72.30
N ASP A 322 -19.73 -17.77 73.02
CA ASP A 322 -19.79 -18.83 74.04
C ASP A 322 -19.28 -20.18 73.49
N PRO A 323 -18.41 -20.89 74.24
CA PRO A 323 -17.72 -22.09 73.75
C PRO A 323 -18.65 -23.28 73.52
N GLU A 324 -19.85 -23.27 74.11
CA GLU A 324 -20.87 -24.30 73.89
C GLU A 324 -21.49 -24.18 72.50
N VAL A 325 -21.81 -22.96 72.06
CA VAL A 325 -22.35 -22.70 70.71
C VAL A 325 -21.33 -23.06 69.63
N ALA A 326 -20.05 -22.79 69.89
CA ALA A 326 -18.97 -23.19 68.98
C ALA A 326 -18.83 -24.72 68.86
N ARG A 327 -19.00 -25.46 69.97
CA ARG A 327 -18.93 -26.93 69.98
C ARG A 327 -20.12 -27.58 69.29
N GLU A 328 -21.33 -27.05 69.49
CA GLU A 328 -22.52 -27.52 68.78
C GLU A 328 -22.40 -27.33 67.27
N ASN A 329 -21.87 -26.18 66.83
CA ASN A 329 -21.65 -25.92 65.42
C ASN A 329 -20.61 -26.88 64.82
N ILE A 330 -19.53 -27.16 65.56
CA ILE A 330 -18.51 -28.13 65.12
C ILE A 330 -19.08 -29.55 65.09
N ALA A 331 -19.89 -29.95 66.07
CA ALA A 331 -20.53 -31.27 66.10
C ALA A 331 -21.52 -31.46 64.95
N ARG A 332 -22.31 -30.41 64.63
CA ARG A 332 -23.21 -30.38 63.47
C ARG A 332 -22.47 -30.50 62.15
N LEU A 333 -21.32 -29.84 62.01
CA LEU A 333 -20.48 -29.96 60.82
C LEU A 333 -19.87 -31.36 60.69
N ARG A 334 -19.50 -32.01 61.80
CA ARG A 334 -18.99 -33.39 61.81
C ARG A 334 -20.07 -34.41 61.46
N SER A 335 -21.31 -34.26 61.93
CA SER A 335 -22.40 -35.17 61.56
C SER A 335 -22.81 -35.07 60.08
N LEU A 336 -22.68 -33.89 59.47
CA LEU A 336 -22.90 -33.68 58.03
C LEU A 336 -21.80 -34.27 57.14
N LEU A 337 -20.60 -34.49 57.68
CA LEU A 337 -19.43 -34.98 56.93
C LEU A 337 -19.15 -36.48 57.12
N GLY A 338 -19.95 -37.19 57.92
CA GLY A 338 -19.96 -38.65 57.97
C GLY A 338 -18.62 -39.32 58.28
N ARG A 339 -17.78 -38.72 59.14
CA ARG A 339 -16.59 -39.34 59.75
C ARG A 339 -16.35 -38.86 61.17
#